data_AF-A0A813I0U1-F1
#
_entry.id   AF-A0A813I0U1-F1
#
_cell.length_a   1.000
_cell.length_b   1.000
_cell.length_c   1.000
_cell.angle_alpha   90.00
_cell.angle_beta   90.00
_cell.angle_gamma   90.00
#
_symmetry.space_group_name_H-M   'P 1'
#
loop_
_entity.id
_entity.type
_entity.pdbx_description
1 polymer ?
#
loop_
_entity_poly.entity_id
_entity_poly.type
_entity_poly.pdbx_seq_one_letter_code
_entity_poly.pdbx_strand_id
1 'polypeptide(L)'
;GAAMVTSIASHMIHPNASTMHLTATVLGDAIGAITLTGSLVAFGKLNGNMSTTPLNLPGKNLINVSMLAAQTGLAASFIAGGGMPELAATAVLSSAMGVHLIGSVGGADMPVCITVLNSYSGWALVAEGFLLNSPTLTIIGSLIGFSGAILTKIMCDAMNRDIMNVIFGGMKVAPKKVVAPGEAIVREHVEASAESAASMLANAKDVVIVPGYGMAVARAQAAVADLATALRDKDVRVRFGIHPVAGRMPGQMNVLLAE
;
A
#
# COMPACT_ATOMS: atom_id res chain seq x y z
N GLY A 1 5.29 -0.96 -15.07
CA GLY A 1 6.65 -1.21 -15.53
C GLY A 1 6.60 -1.96 -16.84
N ALA A 2 6.58 -3.29 -16.81
CA ALA A 2 6.46 -4.13 -18.02
C ALA A 2 5.25 -3.74 -18.89
N ALA A 3 4.04 -3.67 -18.32
CA ALA A 3 2.83 -3.26 -19.04
C ALA A 3 2.93 -1.90 -19.76
N MET A 4 3.70 -0.95 -19.20
CA MET A 4 3.96 0.35 -19.84
C MET A 4 4.82 0.17 -21.10
N VAL A 5 5.91 -0.58 -20.98
CA VAL A 5 6.79 -0.90 -22.10
C VAL A 5 6.06 -1.72 -23.16
N THR A 6 5.26 -2.71 -22.77
CA THR A 6 4.45 -3.50 -23.71
C THR A 6 3.47 -2.62 -24.47
N SER A 7 2.81 -1.68 -23.79
CA SER A 7 1.86 -0.75 -24.41
C SER A 7 2.54 0.13 -25.47
N ILE A 8 3.68 0.75 -25.12
CA ILE A 8 4.46 1.57 -26.05
C ILE A 8 4.95 0.74 -27.25
N ALA A 9 5.52 -0.44 -27.00
CA ALA A 9 6.02 -1.33 -28.05
C ALA A 9 4.89 -1.81 -28.98
N SER A 10 3.73 -2.14 -28.42
CA SER A 10 2.58 -2.63 -29.20
C SER A 10 2.06 -1.55 -30.15
N HIS A 11 1.98 -0.29 -29.71
CA HIS A 11 1.57 0.83 -30.57
C HIS A 11 2.59 1.10 -31.69
N MET A 12 3.90 0.93 -31.44
CA MET A 12 4.93 1.06 -32.49
C MET A 12 4.76 0.03 -33.61
N ILE A 13 4.34 -1.18 -33.25
CA ILE A 13 4.15 -2.28 -34.21
C ILE A 13 2.78 -2.17 -34.91
N HIS A 14 1.75 -1.73 -34.18
CA HIS A 14 0.37 -1.65 -34.65
C HIS A 14 -0.21 -0.22 -34.49
N PRO A 15 0.25 0.75 -35.28
CA PRO A 15 -0.19 2.15 -35.14
C PRO A 15 -1.66 2.38 -35.49
N ASN A 16 -2.21 1.61 -36.43
CA ASN A 16 -3.61 1.72 -36.90
C ASN A 16 -4.49 0.58 -36.34
N ALA A 17 -4.43 0.36 -35.03
CA ALA A 17 -5.17 -0.71 -34.38
C ALA A 17 -6.62 -0.33 -34.09
N SER A 18 -7.42 -1.33 -33.67
CA SER A 18 -8.81 -1.12 -33.25
C SER A 18 -8.92 -0.19 -32.04
N THR A 19 -10.08 0.45 -31.85
CA THR A 19 -10.36 1.29 -30.68
C THR A 19 -10.15 0.55 -29.36
N MET A 20 -10.47 -0.75 -29.30
CA MET A 20 -10.23 -1.59 -28.13
C MET A 20 -8.73 -1.72 -27.83
N HIS A 21 -7.91 -1.93 -28.87
CA HIS A 21 -6.46 -2.01 -28.73
C HIS A 21 -5.89 -0.69 -28.23
N LEU A 22 -6.25 0.44 -28.86
CA LEU A 22 -5.78 1.77 -28.44
C LEU A 22 -6.18 2.11 -26.99
N THR A 23 -7.39 1.72 -26.60
CA THR A 23 -7.88 1.90 -25.22
C THR A 23 -7.08 1.06 -24.23
N ALA A 24 -6.84 -0.22 -24.57
CA ALA A 24 -6.01 -1.11 -23.76
C ALA A 24 -4.56 -0.61 -23.65
N THR A 25 -3.98 -0.10 -24.75
CA THR A 25 -2.65 0.52 -24.78
C THR A 25 -2.55 1.67 -23.79
N VAL A 26 -3.44 2.67 -23.88
CA VAL A 26 -3.30 3.88 -23.06
C VAL A 26 -3.57 3.61 -21.57
N LEU A 27 -4.49 2.68 -21.26
CA LEU A 27 -4.75 2.25 -19.89
C LEU A 27 -3.58 1.42 -19.31
N GLY A 28 -3.04 0.50 -20.10
CA GLY A 28 -1.87 -0.30 -19.71
C GLY A 28 -0.63 0.57 -19.45
N ASP A 29 -0.43 1.57 -20.30
CA ASP A 29 0.61 2.58 -20.16
C ASP A 29 0.45 3.41 -18.87
N ALA A 30 -0.71 4.03 -18.69
CA ALA A 30 -0.98 4.88 -17.54
C ALA A 30 -0.90 4.13 -16.20
N ILE A 31 -1.63 3.00 -16.08
CA ILE A 31 -1.65 2.20 -14.85
C ILE A 31 -0.27 1.60 -14.60
N GLY A 32 0.41 1.13 -15.65
CA GLY A 32 1.75 0.56 -15.58
C GLY A 32 2.80 1.57 -15.09
N ALA A 33 2.71 2.83 -15.53
CA ALA A 33 3.60 3.92 -15.14
C ALA A 33 3.35 4.36 -13.69
N ILE A 34 2.09 4.62 -13.30
CA ILE A 34 1.72 4.95 -11.91
C ILE A 34 2.20 3.86 -10.94
N THR A 35 1.98 2.59 -11.31
CA THR A 35 2.36 1.46 -10.46
C THR A 35 3.87 1.36 -10.28
N LEU A 36 4.63 1.57 -11.36
CA LEU A 36 6.09 1.53 -11.32
C LEU A 36 6.64 2.62 -10.40
N THR A 37 6.33 3.88 -10.67
CA THR A 37 6.90 4.99 -9.91
C THR A 37 6.38 5.04 -8.48
N GLY A 38 5.11 4.73 -8.28
CA GLY A 38 4.53 4.59 -6.94
C GLY A 38 5.23 3.51 -6.12
N SER A 39 5.53 2.35 -6.71
CA SER A 39 6.24 1.27 -6.03
C SER A 39 7.69 1.64 -5.71
N LEU A 40 8.37 2.37 -6.60
CA LEU A 40 9.72 2.88 -6.34
C LEU A 40 9.75 3.86 -5.16
N VAL A 41 8.77 4.77 -5.07
CA VAL A 41 8.66 5.69 -3.93
C VAL A 41 8.32 4.95 -2.64
N ALA A 42 7.39 3.98 -2.68
CA ALA A 42 7.06 3.15 -1.52
C ALA A 42 8.30 2.38 -1.02
N PHE A 43 9.06 1.78 -1.94
CA PHE A 43 10.33 1.13 -1.63
C PHE A 43 11.33 2.10 -1.00
N GLY A 44 11.54 3.27 -1.61
CA GLY A 44 12.46 4.29 -1.10
C GLY A 44 12.13 4.72 0.33
N LYS A 45 10.85 4.89 0.65
CA LYS A 45 10.38 5.25 2.00
C LYS A 45 10.54 4.11 3.00
N LEU A 46 10.27 2.87 2.61
CA LEU A 46 10.36 1.73 3.52
C LEU A 46 11.80 1.30 3.80
N ASN A 47 12.69 1.42 2.81
CA ASN A 47 14.12 1.12 2.95
C ASN A 47 14.92 2.26 3.62
N GLY A 48 14.29 3.42 3.86
CA GLY A 48 14.92 4.57 4.52
C GLY A 48 15.74 5.49 3.59
N ASN A 49 15.78 5.20 2.29
CA ASN A 49 16.45 6.06 1.29
C ASN A 49 15.66 7.36 1.01
N MET A 50 14.38 7.40 1.40
CA MET A 50 13.53 8.58 1.31
C MET A 50 12.88 8.86 2.67
N SER A 51 12.57 10.14 2.94
CA SER A 51 11.85 10.52 4.15
C SER A 51 10.48 9.86 4.23
N THR A 52 10.16 9.32 5.41
CA THR A 52 8.84 8.76 5.72
C THR A 52 7.76 9.82 5.96
N THR A 53 8.15 11.09 6.04
CA THR A 53 7.23 12.22 6.20
C THR A 53 6.41 12.42 4.92
N PRO A 54 5.08 12.62 5.01
CA PRO A 54 4.25 12.92 3.86
C PRO A 54 4.73 14.17 3.10
N LEU A 55 4.91 14.08 1.78
CA LEU A 55 5.15 15.24 0.94
C LEU A 55 3.87 16.09 0.83
N ASN A 56 3.88 17.28 1.43
CA ASN A 56 2.75 18.21 1.40
C ASN A 56 3.06 19.41 0.51
N LEU A 57 2.66 19.33 -0.76
CA LEU A 57 2.71 20.44 -1.70
C LEU A 57 1.50 21.38 -1.49
N PRO A 58 1.67 22.70 -1.68
CA PRO A 58 0.55 23.64 -1.66
C PRO A 58 -0.44 23.28 -2.76
N GLY A 59 -1.72 23.11 -2.41
CA GLY A 59 -2.75 22.74 -3.39
C GLY A 59 -2.68 21.30 -3.91
N LYS A 60 -2.08 20.35 -3.17
CA LYS A 60 -1.92 18.94 -3.58
C LYS A 60 -3.17 18.28 -4.20
N ASN A 61 -4.37 18.59 -3.70
CA ASN A 61 -5.61 18.04 -4.24
C ASN A 61 -5.91 18.60 -5.63
N LEU A 62 -5.67 19.90 -5.84
CA LEU A 62 -5.81 20.52 -7.15
C LEU A 62 -4.79 19.96 -8.14
N ILE A 63 -3.55 19.71 -7.70
CA ILE A 63 -2.52 19.04 -8.51
C ILE A 63 -2.98 17.62 -8.91
N ASN A 64 -3.48 16.83 -7.97
CA ASN A 64 -3.97 15.48 -8.28
C ASN A 64 -5.15 15.50 -9.27
N VAL A 65 -6.11 16.40 -9.06
CA VAL A 65 -7.27 16.53 -9.95
C VAL A 65 -6.86 17.04 -11.33
N SER A 66 -5.93 17.99 -11.42
CA SER A 66 -5.45 18.50 -12.70
C SER A 66 -4.65 17.45 -13.47
N MET A 67 -3.80 16.67 -12.79
CA MET A 67 -3.09 15.54 -13.39
C MET A 67 -4.06 14.49 -13.90
N LEU A 68 -5.11 14.14 -13.13
CA LEU A 68 -6.14 13.20 -13.58
C LEU A 68 -6.90 13.73 -14.80
N ALA A 69 -7.30 15.01 -14.78
CA ALA A 69 -7.99 15.63 -15.91
C ALA A 69 -7.11 15.65 -17.17
N ALA A 70 -5.84 16.04 -17.04
CA ALA A 70 -4.88 16.01 -18.14
C ALA A 70 -4.67 14.58 -18.67
N GLN A 71 -4.61 13.58 -17.77
CA GLN A 71 -4.50 12.17 -18.14
C GLN A 71 -5.71 11.70 -18.96
N THR A 72 -6.92 12.07 -18.56
CA THR A 72 -8.14 11.73 -19.30
C THR A 72 -8.20 12.42 -20.67
N GLY A 73 -7.71 13.67 -20.77
CA GLY A 73 -7.61 14.41 -22.02
C GLY A 73 -6.61 13.79 -22.98
N LEU A 74 -5.43 13.40 -22.49
CA LEU A 74 -4.41 12.68 -23.29
C LEU A 74 -4.93 11.34 -23.78
N ALA A 75 -5.64 10.59 -22.94
CA ALA A 75 -6.24 9.32 -23.35
C ALA A 75 -7.30 9.49 -24.44
N ALA A 76 -8.17 10.50 -24.31
CA ALA A 76 -9.16 10.81 -25.34
C ALA A 76 -8.50 11.26 -26.66
N SER A 77 -7.46 12.10 -26.57
CA SER A 77 -6.68 12.57 -27.73
C SER A 77 -6.00 11.40 -28.46
N PHE A 78 -5.40 10.49 -27.70
CA PHE A 78 -4.75 9.29 -28.24
C PHE A 78 -5.76 8.40 -28.99
N ILE A 79 -6.91 8.11 -28.37
CA ILE A 79 -7.97 7.29 -28.98
C ILE A 79 -8.57 7.97 -30.22
N ALA A 80 -8.62 9.31 -30.26
CA ALA A 80 -9.15 10.08 -31.39
C ALA A 80 -8.21 10.18 -32.61
N GLY A 81 -7.06 9.50 -32.57
CA GLY A 81 -6.07 9.52 -33.67
C GLY A 81 -4.72 10.13 -33.30
N GLY A 82 -4.48 10.39 -32.01
CA GLY A 82 -3.15 10.70 -31.51
C GLY A 82 -2.18 9.52 -31.67
N GLY A 83 -0.90 9.76 -31.45
CA GLY A 83 0.16 8.79 -31.67
C GLY A 83 1.13 8.67 -30.51
N MET A 84 2.40 8.45 -30.85
CA MET A 84 3.47 8.27 -29.86
C MET A 84 3.66 9.45 -28.90
N PRO A 85 3.54 10.74 -29.31
CA PRO A 85 3.69 11.86 -28.38
C PRO A 85 2.67 11.84 -27.23
N GLU A 86 1.42 11.51 -27.52
CA GLU A 86 0.34 11.43 -26.53
C GLU A 86 0.57 10.26 -25.56
N LEU A 87 1.06 9.13 -26.07
CA LEU A 87 1.40 7.97 -25.24
C LEU A 87 2.63 8.25 -24.37
N ALA A 88 3.66 8.89 -24.91
CA ALA A 88 4.82 9.32 -24.12
C ALA A 88 4.44 10.35 -23.04
N ALA A 89 3.57 11.32 -23.38
CA ALA A 89 3.04 12.28 -22.42
C ALA A 89 2.21 11.59 -21.33
N THR A 90 1.40 10.59 -21.69
CA THR A 90 0.63 9.73 -20.78
C THR A 90 1.56 9.03 -19.80
N ALA A 91 2.63 8.38 -20.27
CA ALA A 91 3.62 7.69 -19.44
C ALA A 91 4.33 8.63 -18.47
N VAL A 92 4.77 9.82 -18.93
CA VAL A 92 5.46 10.82 -18.10
C VAL A 92 4.53 11.39 -17.04
N LEU A 93 3.31 11.78 -17.43
CA LEU A 93 2.33 12.34 -16.50
C LEU A 93 1.89 11.31 -15.46
N SER A 94 1.64 10.07 -15.87
CA SER A 94 1.32 8.95 -14.99
C SER A 94 2.47 8.60 -14.05
N SER A 95 3.70 8.66 -14.54
CA SER A 95 4.90 8.48 -13.72
C SER A 95 4.99 9.55 -12.63
N ALA A 96 4.81 10.82 -13.00
CA ALA A 96 4.78 11.93 -12.04
C ALA A 96 3.62 11.79 -11.04
N MET A 97 2.46 11.32 -11.49
CA MET A 97 1.29 11.09 -10.64
C MET A 97 1.56 9.99 -9.61
N GLY A 98 2.21 8.89 -10.01
CA GLY A 98 2.63 7.83 -9.07
C GLY A 98 3.61 8.34 -8.02
N VAL A 99 4.58 9.18 -8.41
CA VAL A 99 5.52 9.82 -7.47
C VAL A 99 4.77 10.73 -6.49
N HIS A 100 3.89 11.59 -6.99
CA HIS A 100 3.15 12.55 -6.17
C HIS A 100 2.19 11.86 -5.20
N LEU A 101 1.35 10.93 -5.69
CA LEU A 101 0.35 10.25 -4.86
C LEU A 101 1.00 9.48 -3.72
N ILE A 102 1.98 8.61 -4.00
CA ILE A 102 2.64 7.81 -2.97
C ILE A 102 3.61 8.68 -2.14
N GLY A 103 4.21 9.70 -2.75
CA GLY A 103 5.02 10.71 -2.09
C GLY A 103 4.25 11.46 -1.00
N SER A 104 2.97 11.74 -1.22
CA SER A 104 2.09 12.43 -0.27
C SER A 104 1.53 11.55 0.85
N VAL A 105 1.76 10.23 0.84
CA VAL A 105 1.35 9.34 1.93
C VAL A 105 2.45 9.19 2.99
N GLY A 106 2.08 9.05 4.27
CA GLY A 106 3.03 8.88 5.37
C GLY A 106 3.56 7.46 5.51
N GLY A 107 4.73 7.30 6.12
CA GLY A 107 5.40 6.01 6.33
C GLY A 107 4.54 4.95 7.03
N ALA A 108 3.70 5.37 7.98
CA ALA A 108 2.81 4.46 8.72
C ALA A 108 1.69 3.86 7.86
N ASP A 109 1.26 4.59 6.82
CA ASP A 109 0.18 4.16 5.92
C ASP A 109 0.72 3.50 4.63
N MET A 110 2.04 3.43 4.45
CA MET A 110 2.70 2.77 3.31
C MET A 110 2.22 1.33 3.04
N PRO A 111 1.91 0.49 4.06
CA PRO A 111 1.43 -0.86 3.81
C PRO A 111 0.13 -0.87 2.99
N VAL A 112 -0.76 0.11 3.19
CA VAL A 112 -1.99 0.25 2.39
C VAL A 112 -1.64 0.61 0.95
N CYS A 113 -0.73 1.55 0.73
CA CYS A 113 -0.26 1.92 -0.61
C CYS A 113 0.28 0.72 -1.39
N ILE A 114 1.02 -0.19 -0.75
CA ILE A 114 1.51 -1.41 -1.39
C ILE A 114 0.37 -2.25 -1.93
N THR A 115 -0.70 -2.45 -1.14
CA THR A 115 -1.84 -3.26 -1.58
C THR A 115 -2.64 -2.62 -2.72
N VAL A 116 -2.75 -1.29 -2.74
CA VAL A 116 -3.35 -0.53 -3.85
C VAL A 116 -2.53 -0.72 -5.13
N LEU A 117 -1.21 -0.56 -5.03
CA LEU A 117 -0.30 -0.75 -6.17
C LEU A 117 -0.29 -2.21 -6.66
N ASN A 118 -0.48 -3.17 -5.75
CA ASN A 118 -0.68 -4.58 -6.10
C ASN A 118 -2.02 -4.81 -6.84
N SER A 119 -3.08 -4.06 -6.51
CA SER A 119 -4.30 -4.08 -7.31
C SER A 119 -4.05 -3.50 -8.71
N TYR A 120 -3.33 -2.37 -8.78
CA TYR A 120 -3.05 -1.71 -10.05
C TYR A 120 -2.18 -2.55 -10.99
N SER A 121 -1.21 -3.33 -10.47
CA SER A 121 -0.44 -4.27 -11.28
C SER A 121 -1.34 -5.33 -11.94
N GLY A 122 -2.37 -5.81 -11.22
CA GLY A 122 -3.39 -6.70 -11.78
C GLY A 122 -4.21 -6.05 -12.90
N TRP A 123 -4.69 -4.82 -12.70
CA TRP A 123 -5.45 -4.10 -13.74
C TRP A 123 -4.61 -3.73 -14.95
N ALA A 124 -3.31 -3.43 -14.78
CA ALA A 124 -2.38 -3.25 -15.88
C ALA A 124 -2.23 -4.54 -16.70
N LEU A 125 -2.20 -5.71 -16.04
CA LEU A 125 -2.14 -7.01 -16.71
C LEU A 125 -3.44 -7.35 -17.45
N VAL A 126 -4.59 -6.91 -16.94
CA VAL A 126 -5.87 -7.01 -17.66
C VAL A 126 -5.82 -6.20 -18.96
N ALA A 127 -5.32 -4.96 -18.91
CA ALA A 127 -5.14 -4.13 -20.09
C ALA A 127 -4.18 -4.79 -21.09
N GLU A 128 -3.06 -5.34 -20.62
CA GLU A 128 -2.11 -6.10 -21.45
C GLU A 128 -2.75 -7.37 -22.05
N GLY A 129 -3.63 -8.05 -21.32
CA GLY A 129 -4.41 -9.18 -21.83
C GLY A 129 -5.34 -8.80 -22.98
N PHE A 130 -6.01 -7.64 -22.90
CA PHE A 130 -6.80 -7.13 -24.02
C PHE A 130 -5.92 -6.68 -25.19
N LEU A 131 -4.79 -6.03 -24.90
CA LEU A 131 -3.83 -5.56 -25.89
C LEU A 131 -3.26 -6.71 -26.75
N LEU A 132 -2.88 -7.82 -26.08
CA LEU A 132 -2.27 -8.99 -26.70
C LEU A 132 -3.29 -10.08 -27.07
N ASN A 133 -4.59 -9.82 -26.88
CA ASN A 133 -5.67 -10.78 -27.08
C ASN A 133 -5.43 -12.13 -26.35
N SER A 134 -4.98 -12.06 -25.10
CA SER A 134 -4.63 -13.21 -24.25
C SER A 134 -5.61 -13.35 -23.08
N PRO A 135 -6.56 -14.31 -23.13
CA PRO A 135 -7.48 -14.58 -22.03
C PRO A 135 -6.76 -14.95 -20.74
N THR A 136 -5.60 -15.62 -20.82
CA THR A 136 -4.79 -15.99 -19.66
C THR A 136 -4.33 -14.77 -18.87
N LEU A 137 -3.81 -13.75 -19.55
CA LEU A 137 -3.37 -12.51 -18.90
C LEU A 137 -4.55 -11.74 -18.30
N THR A 138 -5.68 -11.71 -18.99
CA THR A 138 -6.92 -11.09 -18.47
C THR A 138 -7.41 -11.79 -17.20
N ILE A 139 -7.47 -13.13 -17.19
CA ILE A 139 -7.92 -13.90 -16.02
C ILE A 139 -6.97 -13.71 -14.85
N ILE A 140 -5.67 -13.89 -15.05
CA ILE A 140 -4.66 -13.73 -13.99
C ILE A 140 -4.66 -12.28 -13.47
N GLY A 141 -4.70 -11.30 -14.37
CA GLY A 141 -4.74 -9.88 -14.00
C GLY A 141 -5.96 -9.53 -13.16
N SER A 142 -7.13 -10.04 -13.52
CA SER A 142 -8.36 -9.80 -12.74
C SER A 142 -8.27 -10.41 -11.33
N LEU A 143 -7.74 -11.63 -11.20
CA LEU A 143 -7.54 -12.29 -9.91
C LEU A 143 -6.62 -11.48 -8.99
N ILE A 144 -5.48 -11.02 -9.52
CA ILE A 144 -4.52 -10.19 -8.79
C ILE A 144 -5.15 -8.84 -8.41
N GLY A 145 -5.84 -8.20 -9.36
CA GLY A 145 -6.48 -6.90 -9.18
C GLY A 145 -7.50 -6.92 -8.04
N PHE A 146 -8.42 -7.90 -8.05
CA PHE A 146 -9.41 -8.06 -7.00
C PHE A 146 -8.80 -8.47 -5.66
N SER A 147 -7.82 -9.39 -5.66
CA SER A 147 -7.12 -9.79 -4.43
C SER A 147 -6.45 -8.58 -3.75
N GLY A 148 -5.81 -7.71 -4.53
CA GLY A 148 -5.21 -6.47 -4.02
C GLY A 148 -6.25 -5.54 -3.42
N ALA A 149 -7.36 -5.31 -4.13
CA ALA A 149 -8.43 -4.41 -3.67
C ALA A 149 -9.10 -4.89 -2.37
N ILE A 150 -9.38 -6.20 -2.26
CA ILE A 150 -9.93 -6.79 -1.04
C ILE A 150 -8.96 -6.62 0.13
N LEU A 151 -7.66 -6.88 -0.10
CA LEU A 151 -6.65 -6.70 0.93
C LEU A 151 -6.54 -5.24 1.38
N THR A 152 -6.55 -4.29 0.43
CA THR A 152 -6.60 -2.85 0.75
C THR A 152 -7.79 -2.51 1.65
N LYS A 153 -8.98 -3.01 1.33
CA LYS A 153 -10.20 -2.78 2.12
C LYS A 153 -10.07 -3.33 3.54
N ILE A 154 -9.58 -4.56 3.68
CA ILE A 154 -9.36 -5.18 5.01
C ILE A 154 -8.39 -4.36 5.85
N MET A 155 -7.31 -3.85 5.24
CA MET A 155 -6.36 -3.00 5.95
C MET A 155 -6.96 -1.66 6.37
N CYS A 156 -7.67 -0.98 5.46
CA CYS A 156 -8.36 0.29 5.74
C CYS A 156 -9.34 0.15 6.92
N ASP A 157 -10.18 -0.89 6.90
CA ASP A 157 -11.12 -1.19 7.97
C ASP A 157 -10.40 -1.46 9.30
N ALA A 158 -9.33 -2.26 9.28
CA ALA A 158 -8.53 -2.56 10.47
C ALA A 158 -7.80 -1.34 11.04
N MET A 159 -7.53 -0.32 10.22
CA MET A 159 -6.97 0.96 10.66
C MET A 159 -8.04 1.98 11.05
N ASN A 160 -9.33 1.69 10.83
CA ASN A 160 -10.44 2.64 10.95
C ASN A 160 -10.20 3.93 10.13
N ARG A 161 -9.67 3.78 8.90
CA ARG A 161 -9.37 4.88 7.98
C ARG A 161 -9.87 4.56 6.58
N ASP A 162 -10.58 5.50 5.95
CA ASP A 162 -11.03 5.34 4.57
C ASP A 162 -9.87 5.37 3.57
N ILE A 163 -9.98 4.58 2.50
CA ILE A 163 -9.00 4.53 1.40
C ILE A 163 -8.73 5.92 0.80
N MET A 164 -9.76 6.74 0.65
CA MET A 164 -9.64 8.10 0.11
C MET A 164 -8.82 9.00 1.05
N ASN A 165 -8.97 8.82 2.36
CA ASN A 165 -8.21 9.57 3.36
C ASN A 165 -6.74 9.16 3.39
N VAL A 166 -6.46 7.88 3.10
CA VAL A 166 -5.10 7.33 3.02
C VAL A 166 -4.39 7.79 1.73
N ILE A 167 -5.00 7.62 0.55
CA ILE A 167 -4.37 7.93 -0.74
C ILE A 167 -4.26 9.45 -0.98
N PHE A 168 -5.29 10.22 -0.65
CA PHE A 168 -5.28 11.68 -0.87
C PHE A 168 -4.80 12.48 0.35
N GLY A 169 -4.35 11.77 1.41
CA GLY A 169 -3.72 12.36 2.58
C GLY A 169 -4.56 13.47 3.20
N GLY A 170 -5.72 13.13 3.74
CA GLY A 170 -6.57 14.11 4.41
C GLY A 170 -7.06 15.21 3.45
N MET A 171 -7.94 14.84 2.51
CA MET A 171 -9.03 15.77 2.20
C MET A 171 -9.56 16.26 3.56
N LYS A 172 -9.77 17.57 3.70
CA LYS A 172 -10.40 18.13 4.90
C LYS A 172 -11.83 17.56 4.98
N VAL A 173 -11.96 16.30 5.38
CA VAL A 173 -13.19 15.76 5.92
C VAL A 173 -13.48 16.72 7.05
N ALA A 174 -14.68 17.29 7.04
CA ALA A 174 -15.17 18.19 8.09
C ALA A 174 -14.66 17.65 9.42
N PRO A 175 -14.01 18.51 10.24
CA PRO A 175 -13.33 18.04 11.45
C PRO A 175 -14.28 17.10 12.17
N LYS A 176 -13.89 15.81 12.29
CA LYS A 176 -14.52 14.94 13.30
C LYS A 176 -14.49 15.80 14.54
N LYS A 177 -15.68 16.11 15.07
CA LYS A 177 -15.94 17.00 16.20
C LYS A 177 -14.69 16.96 17.07
N VAL A 178 -13.88 18.01 17.03
CA VAL A 178 -12.73 18.12 17.90
C VAL A 178 -13.38 18.05 19.27
N VAL A 179 -13.31 16.89 19.91
CA VAL A 179 -13.51 16.80 21.33
C VAL A 179 -12.53 17.84 21.83
N ALA A 180 -13.05 18.94 22.40
CA ALA A 180 -12.24 20.01 22.98
C ALA A 180 -11.05 19.34 23.64
N PRO A 181 -9.80 19.80 23.44
CA PRO A 181 -8.63 19.13 23.99
C PRO A 181 -8.96 18.84 25.44
N GLY A 182 -9.26 17.57 25.72
CA GLY A 182 -9.51 17.15 27.09
C GLY A 182 -8.24 17.57 27.79
N GLU A 183 -8.37 18.25 28.93
CA GLU A 183 -7.24 18.53 29.81
C GLU A 183 -6.29 17.36 29.72
N ALA A 184 -5.03 17.62 29.35
CA ALA A 184 -4.05 16.57 29.15
C ALA A 184 -4.14 15.66 30.38
N ILE A 185 -4.76 14.48 30.20
CA ILE A 185 -5.05 13.61 31.33
C ILE A 185 -3.68 13.10 31.74
N VAL A 186 -3.08 13.73 32.75
CA VAL A 186 -1.85 13.27 33.37
C VAL A 186 -2.22 11.95 34.03
N ARG A 187 -1.99 10.86 33.30
CA ARG A 187 -2.14 9.51 33.82
C ARG A 187 -0.80 9.15 34.46
N GLU A 188 -0.84 8.67 35.69
CA GLU A 188 0.33 8.05 36.31
C GLU A 188 0.65 6.76 35.53
N HIS A 189 1.92 6.58 35.16
CA HIS A 189 2.42 5.32 34.62
C HIS A 189 3.14 4.55 35.72
N VAL A 190 3.02 3.22 35.70
CA VAL A 190 3.72 2.33 36.63
C VAL A 190 4.87 1.67 35.89
N GLU A 191 6.09 1.86 36.38
CA GLU A 191 7.29 1.22 35.84
C GLU A 191 7.57 -0.09 36.59
N ALA A 192 8.03 -1.10 35.86
CA ALA A 192 8.42 -2.39 36.42
C ALA A 192 9.76 -2.82 35.82
N SER A 193 10.62 -3.43 36.64
CA SER A 193 11.86 -4.04 36.18
C SER A 193 11.61 -5.37 35.46
N ALA A 194 12.60 -5.85 34.71
CA ALA A 194 12.52 -7.14 34.02
C ALA A 194 12.31 -8.31 34.99
N GLU A 195 12.93 -8.27 36.18
CA GLU A 195 12.81 -9.28 37.23
C GLU A 195 11.40 -9.30 37.83
N SER A 196 10.80 -8.12 38.01
CA SER A 196 9.42 -7.99 38.47
C SER A 196 8.46 -8.59 37.44
N ALA A 197 8.63 -8.25 36.16
CA ALA A 197 7.82 -8.80 35.07
C ALA A 197 7.96 -10.32 34.94
N ALA A 198 9.18 -10.86 35.07
CA ALA A 198 9.42 -12.30 35.06
C ALA A 198 8.72 -13.01 36.23
N SER A 199 8.75 -12.40 37.42
CA SER A 199 8.06 -12.93 38.61
C SER A 199 6.54 -12.91 38.44
N MET A 200 5.98 -11.87 37.81
CA MET A 200 4.55 -11.80 37.48
C MET A 200 4.16 -12.89 36.48
N LEU A 201 4.95 -13.09 35.42
CA LEU A 201 4.71 -14.10 34.40
C LEU A 201 4.81 -15.54 34.96
N ALA A 202 5.76 -15.80 35.86
CA ALA A 202 5.94 -17.12 36.47
C ALA A 202 4.77 -17.57 37.35
N ASN A 203 3.99 -16.62 37.88
CA ASN A 203 2.81 -16.88 38.70
C ASN A 203 1.49 -16.79 37.92
N ALA A 204 1.55 -16.49 36.61
CA ALA A 204 0.37 -16.39 35.76
C ALA A 204 -0.13 -17.78 35.33
N LYS A 205 -1.44 -17.90 35.08
CA LYS A 205 -2.06 -19.13 34.53
C LYS A 205 -2.38 -19.02 33.04
N ASP A 206 -2.66 -17.82 32.56
CA ASP A 206 -3.02 -17.54 31.17
C ASP A 206 -2.35 -16.23 30.75
N VAL A 207 -1.56 -16.28 29.67
CA VAL A 207 -0.77 -15.16 29.16
C VAL A 207 -1.09 -14.97 27.69
N VAL A 208 -1.41 -13.74 27.31
CA VAL A 208 -1.59 -13.33 25.91
C VAL A 208 -0.48 -12.38 25.52
N ILE A 209 0.35 -12.78 24.57
CA ILE A 209 1.44 -11.97 24.02
C ILE A 209 0.90 -11.23 22.79
N VAL A 210 1.00 -9.90 22.79
CA VAL A 210 0.55 -9.04 21.68
C VAL A 210 1.77 -8.44 20.99
N PRO A 211 2.31 -9.09 19.94
CA PRO A 211 3.49 -8.59 19.24
C PRO A 211 3.16 -7.34 18.44
N GLY A 212 4.14 -6.44 18.35
CA GLY A 212 4.07 -5.24 17.53
C GLY A 212 5.32 -5.07 16.67
N TYR A 213 5.35 -4.04 15.83
CA TYR A 213 6.47 -3.79 14.93
C TYR A 213 7.82 -3.62 15.66
N GLY A 214 7.81 -3.14 16.91
CA GLY A 214 9.02 -3.04 17.74
C GLY A 214 9.74 -4.38 17.95
N MET A 215 8.99 -5.49 18.06
CA MET A 215 9.57 -6.84 18.17
C MET A 215 10.39 -7.20 16.93
N ALA A 216 9.86 -6.89 15.74
CA ALA A 216 10.53 -7.15 14.47
C ALA A 216 11.79 -6.29 14.30
N VAL A 217 11.72 -5.00 14.66
CA VAL A 217 12.87 -4.08 14.58
C VAL A 217 13.99 -4.52 15.52
N ALA A 218 13.64 -4.97 16.74
CA ALA A 218 14.60 -5.48 17.72
C ALA A 218 15.08 -6.90 17.42
N ARG A 219 14.55 -7.57 16.39
CA ARG A 219 14.79 -8.99 16.08
C ARG A 219 14.53 -9.91 17.29
N ALA A 220 13.49 -9.61 18.05
CA ALA A 220 13.18 -10.27 19.31
C ALA A 220 12.26 -11.50 19.16
N GLN A 221 11.88 -11.90 17.95
CA GLN A 221 10.94 -13.00 17.71
C GLN A 221 11.39 -14.33 18.34
N ALA A 222 12.69 -14.66 18.24
CA ALA A 222 13.25 -15.87 18.85
C ALA A 222 13.17 -15.82 20.39
N ALA A 223 13.54 -14.68 21.00
CA ALA A 223 13.45 -14.50 22.44
C ALA A 223 12.00 -14.59 22.96
N VAL A 224 11.03 -14.10 22.17
CA VAL A 224 9.60 -14.22 22.50
C VAL A 224 9.12 -15.67 22.37
N ALA A 225 9.62 -16.42 21.39
CA ALA A 225 9.33 -17.85 21.24
C ALA A 225 9.92 -18.68 22.40
N ASP A 226 11.15 -18.39 22.81
CA ASP A 226 11.80 -19.02 23.96
C ASP A 226 11.03 -18.72 25.26
N LEU A 227 10.62 -17.47 25.46
CA LEU A 227 9.77 -17.08 26.60
C LEU A 227 8.44 -17.83 26.60
N ALA A 228 7.77 -17.93 25.45
CA ALA A 228 6.51 -18.65 25.33
C ALA A 228 6.68 -20.15 25.65
N THR A 229 7.80 -20.75 25.24
CA THR A 229 8.13 -22.15 25.52
C THR A 229 8.38 -22.35 27.01
N ALA A 230 9.23 -21.52 27.63
CA ALA A 230 9.54 -21.60 29.05
C ALA A 230 8.30 -21.43 29.96
N LEU A 231 7.30 -20.65 29.52
CA LEU A 231 6.02 -20.51 30.22
C LEU A 231 5.14 -21.75 30.04
N ARG A 232 5.08 -22.31 28.82
CA ARG A 232 4.32 -23.56 28.56
C ARG A 232 4.88 -24.75 29.34
N ASP A 233 6.19 -24.83 29.52
CA ASP A 233 6.83 -25.87 30.35
C ASP A 233 6.42 -25.81 31.82
N LYS A 234 5.92 -24.65 32.27
CA LYS A 234 5.34 -24.44 33.61
C LYS A 234 3.81 -24.57 33.65
N ASP A 235 3.22 -25.18 32.63
CA ASP A 235 1.77 -25.38 32.47
C ASP A 235 0.97 -24.06 32.37
N VAL A 236 1.62 -22.98 31.91
CA VAL A 236 0.95 -21.70 31.64
C VAL A 236 0.35 -21.72 30.23
N ARG A 237 -0.92 -21.32 30.10
CA ARG A 237 -1.58 -21.18 28.80
C ARG A 237 -1.07 -19.93 28.07
N VAL A 238 -0.27 -20.09 27.03
CA VAL A 238 0.27 -18.97 26.23
C VAL A 238 -0.39 -18.85 24.86
N ARG A 239 -0.94 -17.68 24.55
CA ARG A 239 -1.59 -17.35 23.26
C ARG A 239 -0.98 -16.09 22.65
N PHE A 240 -1.04 -15.98 21.33
CA PHE A 240 -0.62 -14.79 20.59
C PHE A 240 -1.84 -14.03 20.07
N GLY A 241 -1.92 -12.74 20.41
CA GLY A 241 -2.94 -11.82 19.91
C GLY A 241 -2.35 -10.92 18.83
N ILE A 242 -2.61 -11.23 17.56
CA ILE A 242 -2.05 -10.46 16.44
C ILE A 242 -3.10 -9.47 15.92
N HIS A 243 -2.79 -8.18 16.01
CA HIS A 243 -3.63 -7.16 15.39
C HIS A 243 -3.46 -7.22 13.85
N PRO A 244 -4.52 -7.10 13.02
CA PRO A 244 -4.43 -7.29 11.57
C PRO A 244 -3.42 -6.37 10.86
N VAL A 245 -3.15 -5.20 11.43
CA VAL A 245 -2.21 -4.19 10.91
C VAL A 245 -0.92 -4.09 11.73
N ALA A 246 -0.63 -5.10 12.56
CA ALA A 246 0.64 -5.17 13.26
C ALA A 246 1.80 -5.41 12.26
N GLY A 247 2.73 -4.46 12.20
CA GLY A 247 3.90 -4.53 11.31
C GLY A 247 3.87 -3.46 10.22
N ARG A 248 4.60 -3.72 9.13
CA ARG A 248 4.71 -2.91 7.91
C ARG A 248 4.25 -3.65 6.65
N MET A 249 3.75 -4.88 6.79
CA MET A 249 3.14 -5.66 5.71
C MET A 249 2.01 -6.52 6.27
N PRO A 250 0.92 -6.77 5.52
CA PRO A 250 -0.12 -7.70 5.94
C PRO A 250 0.44 -9.07 6.33
N GLY A 251 0.08 -9.54 7.51
CA GLY A 251 0.53 -10.85 8.01
C GLY A 251 2.00 -10.92 8.41
N GLN A 252 2.74 -9.80 8.46
CA GLN A 252 4.17 -9.81 8.79
C GLN A 252 4.45 -10.50 10.14
N MET A 253 3.64 -10.23 11.17
CA MET A 253 3.83 -10.85 12.49
C MET A 253 3.58 -12.35 12.47
N ASN A 254 2.65 -12.84 11.64
CA ASN A 254 2.39 -14.27 11.51
C ASN A 254 3.61 -15.00 10.93
N VAL A 255 4.25 -14.40 9.92
CA VAL A 255 5.44 -14.96 9.29
C VAL A 255 6.62 -14.93 10.28
N LEU A 256 6.85 -13.80 10.95
CA LEU A 256 7.97 -13.67 11.91
C LEU A 256 7.85 -14.54 13.16
N LEU A 257 6.64 -14.95 13.54
CA LEU A 257 6.43 -15.89 14.64
C LEU A 257 6.51 -17.36 14.18
N ALA A 258 6.41 -17.61 12.88
CA ALA A 258 6.53 -18.95 12.30
C ALA A 258 8.00 -19.27 11.94
N GLU A 259 8.79 -18.26 11.62
CA GLU A 259 10.26 -18.31 11.52
C GLU A 259 10.90 -18.54 12.90
#